data_AF-A0A0G2EJT8-F1
#
_entry.id   AF-A0A0G2EJT8-F1
#
_cell.length_a   1.000
_cell.length_b   1.000
_cell.length_c   1.000
_cell.angle_alpha   90.00
_cell.angle_beta   90.00
_cell.angle_gamma   90.00
#
_symmetry.space_group_name_H-M   'P 1'
#
loop_
_entity.id
_entity.type
_entity.pdbx_description
1 polymer ?
#
loop_
_entity_poly.entity_id
_entity_poly.type
_entity_poly.pdbx_seq_one_letter_code
_entity_poly.pdbx_strand_id
1 'polypeptide(L)'
;MAPIALENNATAPVPTKDSINKARDGQALEELSDDIDAVNVLRDTMKKEGYTDEEADIYSKSKFDAEKDKTKFRQYEEACDRVKNFYREQHEKQTVAYNIKARNDFRSKTRAEMTVWEAIEKLNTLIDESDPDTSLSQIEHLLQTAEAIRRDGKPRWMQLVGLIHDLGKLLFFFDARGQWDVVGDTFPVGCDFDKRIIYPDTFKGNPDYEHEIYGDEYGIYTPGCGLDNVMLSWGHDEYLYHIAKEQSTIPDEGLAMIRYHSFYPWHNRGAYQWMMNEKDKKMLEAVKAFNPYDLYSKSDDMPKAEELKDYYQELIDEYFPNKVVKW
;
A
#
# COMPACT_ATOMS: atom_id res chain seq x y z
N MET A 1 11.40 -22.79 66.49
CA MET A 1 10.36 -22.64 65.46
C MET A 1 11.06 -22.20 64.18
N ALA A 2 10.95 -22.99 63.10
CA ALA A 2 11.00 -22.46 61.72
C ALA A 2 9.69 -21.64 61.46
N PRO A 3 9.46 -20.88 60.36
CA PRO A 3 10.02 -21.12 59.01
C PRO A 3 10.14 -19.93 57.98
N ILE A 4 10.68 -20.23 56.77
CA ILE A 4 10.29 -19.83 55.36
C ILE A 4 10.35 -18.34 54.93
N ALA A 5 10.62 -17.90 53.67
CA ALA A 5 11.26 -18.39 52.42
C ALA A 5 11.20 -17.27 51.33
N LEU A 6 12.08 -17.35 50.31
CA LEU A 6 11.96 -16.95 48.86
C LEU A 6 11.74 -15.44 48.53
N GLU A 7 12.25 -14.84 47.45
CA GLU A 7 12.34 -15.33 46.07
C GLU A 7 13.31 -14.50 45.17
N ASN A 8 13.69 -15.10 44.03
CA ASN A 8 14.59 -14.62 42.97
C ASN A 8 14.02 -13.48 42.12
N ASN A 9 14.89 -12.75 41.42
CA ASN A 9 14.55 -12.16 40.13
C ASN A 9 15.74 -12.26 39.15
N ALA A 10 15.56 -13.07 38.12
CA ALA A 10 16.52 -13.32 37.05
C ALA A 10 16.28 -12.37 35.88
N THR A 11 17.34 -11.73 35.42
CA THR A 11 17.41 -10.97 34.17
C THR A 11 17.78 -11.92 33.02
N ALA A 12 16.98 -11.95 31.96
CA ALA A 12 17.27 -12.73 30.75
C ALA A 12 18.30 -12.00 29.86
N PRO A 13 19.36 -12.67 29.35
CA PRO A 13 20.28 -12.10 28.38
C PRO A 13 19.88 -12.40 26.92
N VAL A 14 20.14 -11.43 26.05
CA VAL A 14 20.01 -11.45 24.58
C VAL A 14 21.06 -12.39 23.97
N PRO A 15 20.72 -13.21 22.95
CA PRO A 15 21.70 -14.12 22.33
C PRO A 15 22.59 -13.38 21.32
N THR A 16 23.90 -13.55 21.46
CA THR A 16 24.93 -13.10 20.51
C THR A 16 25.41 -14.26 19.65
N LYS A 17 25.82 -13.95 18.41
CA LYS A 17 26.18 -14.86 17.30
C LYS A 17 27.36 -15.83 17.53
N ASP A 18 27.85 -15.99 18.76
CA ASP A 18 29.06 -16.77 19.09
C ASP A 18 28.82 -18.05 19.93
N SER A 19 27.59 -18.59 19.95
CA SER A 19 27.28 -19.83 20.67
C SER A 19 27.17 -21.08 19.80
N ILE A 20 27.89 -21.16 18.67
CA ILE A 20 27.98 -22.43 17.94
C ILE A 20 28.87 -23.39 18.75
N ASN A 21 28.19 -24.28 19.47
CA ASN A 21 28.66 -25.59 19.95
C ASN A 21 29.96 -25.63 20.75
N LYS A 22 29.85 -25.55 22.08
CA LYS A 22 30.90 -26.02 23.00
C LYS A 22 30.53 -27.26 23.82
N ALA A 23 29.33 -27.81 23.67
CA ALA A 23 28.97 -29.10 24.25
C ALA A 23 28.30 -29.96 23.19
N ARG A 24 28.86 -31.14 22.91
CA ARG A 24 28.19 -32.19 22.14
C ARG A 24 27.11 -32.79 23.04
N ASP A 25 25.99 -32.11 23.14
CA ASP A 25 24.83 -32.50 23.93
C ASP A 25 23.81 -33.18 23.01
N GLY A 26 23.41 -34.40 23.36
CA GLY A 26 22.44 -35.18 22.58
C GLY A 26 21.04 -34.57 22.60
N GLN A 27 20.66 -33.90 23.70
CA GLN A 27 19.35 -33.24 23.81
C GLN A 27 19.25 -32.03 22.88
N ALA A 28 20.30 -31.21 22.81
CA ALA A 28 20.33 -30.07 21.88
C ALA A 28 20.31 -30.51 20.40
N LEU A 29 20.79 -31.73 20.10
CA LEU A 29 20.72 -32.31 18.76
C LEU A 29 19.32 -32.84 18.42
N GLU A 30 18.62 -33.44 19.40
CA GLU A 30 17.22 -33.87 19.25
C GLU A 30 16.29 -32.66 19.10
N GLU A 31 16.44 -31.62 19.94
CA GLU A 31 15.66 -30.37 19.82
C GLU A 31 15.85 -29.71 18.45
N LEU A 32 17.10 -29.61 17.97
CA LEU A 32 17.38 -29.09 16.63
C LEU A 32 16.78 -29.95 15.52
N SER A 33 16.74 -31.27 15.70
CA SER A 33 16.11 -32.18 14.73
C SER A 33 14.60 -31.99 14.68
N ASP A 34 13.96 -31.86 15.84
CA ASP A 34 12.52 -31.61 15.94
C ASP A 34 12.14 -30.25 15.34
N ASP A 35 12.96 -29.21 15.55
CA ASP A 35 12.78 -27.89 14.92
C ASP A 35 12.90 -27.98 13.40
N ILE A 36 13.88 -28.73 12.88
CA ILE A 36 14.06 -28.94 11.43
C ILE A 36 12.84 -29.69 10.84
N ASP A 37 12.33 -30.70 11.53
CA ASP A 37 11.16 -31.45 11.10
C ASP A 37 9.90 -30.58 11.12
N ALA A 38 9.73 -29.74 12.14
CA ALA A 38 8.65 -28.75 12.19
C ALA A 38 8.72 -27.76 11.00
N VAL A 39 9.91 -27.26 10.67
CA VAL A 39 10.13 -26.39 9.50
C VAL A 39 9.82 -27.12 8.19
N ASN A 40 10.19 -28.40 8.06
CA ASN A 40 9.89 -29.19 6.88
C ASN A 40 8.38 -29.44 6.72
N VAL A 41 7.66 -29.73 7.80
CA VAL A 41 6.20 -29.89 7.80
C VAL A 41 5.49 -28.58 7.44
N LEU A 42 5.95 -27.45 7.99
CA LEU A 42 5.46 -26.11 7.63
C LEU A 42 5.68 -25.82 6.15
N ARG A 43 6.89 -26.06 5.64
CA ARG A 43 7.22 -25.89 4.22
C ARG A 43 6.34 -26.76 3.31
N ASP A 44 6.10 -28.00 3.69
CA ASP A 44 5.24 -28.91 2.92
C ASP A 44 3.76 -28.49 2.96
N THR A 45 3.31 -27.91 4.08
CA THR A 45 1.96 -27.34 4.22
C THR A 45 1.81 -26.09 3.35
N MET A 46 2.79 -25.18 3.41
CA MET A 46 2.84 -23.99 2.56
C MET A 46 2.86 -24.36 1.07
N LYS A 47 3.60 -25.40 0.67
CA LYS A 47 3.59 -25.91 -0.71
C LYS A 47 2.22 -26.46 -1.13
N LYS A 48 1.49 -27.12 -0.22
CA LYS A 48 0.11 -27.59 -0.49
C LYS A 48 -0.87 -26.42 -0.60
N GLU A 49 -0.62 -25.32 0.09
CA GLU A 49 -1.38 -24.06 0.01
C GLU A 49 -0.96 -23.17 -1.17
N GLY A 50 0.02 -23.60 -1.97
CA GLY A 50 0.42 -22.95 -3.21
C GLY A 50 1.66 -22.03 -3.12
N TYR A 51 2.27 -21.89 -1.95
CA TYR A 51 3.49 -21.08 -1.77
C TYR A 51 4.72 -21.80 -2.36
N THR A 52 5.56 -21.05 -3.09
CA THR A 52 6.79 -21.57 -3.73
C THR A 52 8.04 -20.88 -3.22
N ASP A 53 9.16 -21.62 -3.17
CA ASP A 53 10.48 -21.09 -2.79
C ASP A 53 11.12 -20.26 -3.93
N GLU A 54 10.64 -20.39 -5.16
CA GLU A 54 11.09 -19.61 -6.32
C GLU A 54 10.29 -18.31 -6.42
N GLU A 55 11.00 -17.16 -6.44
CA GLU A 55 10.37 -15.86 -6.68
C GLU A 55 9.87 -15.77 -8.13
N ALA A 56 8.56 -15.58 -8.27
CA ALA A 56 7.94 -15.31 -9.55
C ALA A 56 8.31 -13.89 -10.03
N ASP A 57 8.54 -13.76 -11.33
CA ASP A 57 8.71 -12.45 -11.97
C ASP A 57 7.50 -11.54 -11.69
N ILE A 58 7.72 -10.27 -11.36
CA ILE A 58 6.64 -9.34 -10.99
C ILE A 58 5.61 -9.16 -12.10
N TYR A 59 6.01 -9.26 -13.36
CA TYR A 59 5.17 -9.10 -14.54
C TYR A 59 4.45 -10.39 -14.95
N SER A 60 4.75 -11.52 -14.31
CA SER A 60 3.96 -12.74 -14.50
C SER A 60 2.50 -12.48 -14.08
N LYS A 61 1.56 -12.96 -14.90
CA LYS A 61 0.14 -12.74 -14.66
C LYS A 61 -0.27 -13.27 -13.28
N SER A 62 -1.07 -12.49 -12.56
CA SER A 62 -1.67 -12.91 -11.30
C SER A 62 -2.48 -14.19 -11.49
N LYS A 63 -2.34 -15.12 -10.55
CA LYS A 63 -3.01 -16.43 -10.58
C LYS A 63 -4.18 -16.45 -9.58
N PHE A 64 -4.06 -15.76 -8.45
CA PHE A 64 -5.08 -15.75 -7.40
C PHE A 64 -6.46 -15.26 -7.87
N ASP A 65 -6.51 -14.36 -8.86
CA ASP A 65 -7.74 -13.76 -9.39
C ASP A 65 -8.28 -14.46 -10.65
N ALA A 66 -7.69 -15.59 -11.07
CA ALA A 66 -8.01 -16.26 -12.33
C ALA A 66 -9.49 -16.65 -12.45
N GLU A 67 -10.10 -17.07 -11.34
CA GLU A 67 -11.50 -17.50 -11.27
C GLU A 67 -12.45 -16.38 -10.79
N LYS A 68 -11.94 -15.16 -10.56
CA LYS A 68 -12.77 -14.06 -10.06
C LYS A 68 -13.55 -13.41 -11.19
N ASP A 69 -14.83 -13.19 -10.94
CA ASP A 69 -15.69 -12.42 -11.84
C ASP A 69 -15.37 -10.92 -11.72
N LYS A 70 -14.49 -10.46 -12.61
CA LYS A 70 -14.01 -9.06 -12.65
C LYS A 70 -15.11 -8.05 -12.92
N THR A 71 -16.28 -8.49 -13.41
CA THR A 71 -17.43 -7.60 -13.69
C THR A 71 -18.13 -7.12 -12.44
N LYS A 72 -17.87 -7.73 -11.27
CA LYS A 72 -18.50 -7.35 -10.00
C LYS A 72 -17.81 -6.23 -9.24
N PHE A 73 -16.62 -5.83 -9.66
CA PHE A 73 -15.81 -4.82 -8.96
C PHE A 73 -15.97 -3.44 -9.62
N ARG A 74 -15.82 -2.37 -8.83
CA ARG A 74 -15.81 -0.96 -9.30
C ARG A 74 -17.05 -0.55 -10.11
N GLN A 75 -18.23 -0.96 -9.64
CA GLN A 75 -19.52 -0.62 -10.26
C GLN A 75 -19.99 0.78 -9.86
N TYR A 76 -19.36 1.82 -10.41
CA TYR A 76 -19.66 3.22 -10.06
C TYR A 76 -21.05 3.69 -10.49
N GLU A 77 -21.60 3.20 -11.60
CA GLU A 77 -22.96 3.57 -12.02
C GLU A 77 -24.02 3.15 -10.98
N GLU A 78 -23.83 1.98 -10.38
CA GLU A 78 -24.70 1.39 -9.36
C GLU A 78 -24.30 1.77 -7.93
N ALA A 79 -23.20 2.51 -7.75
CA ALA A 79 -22.71 2.90 -6.44
C ALA A 79 -23.71 3.83 -5.71
N CYS A 80 -23.68 3.74 -4.38
CA CYS A 80 -24.56 4.53 -3.52
C CYS A 80 -24.19 6.02 -3.52
N ASP A 81 -25.14 6.86 -3.08
CA ASP A 81 -24.98 8.32 -3.06
C ASP A 81 -23.76 8.77 -2.24
N ARG A 82 -23.35 8.01 -1.23
CA ARG A 82 -22.12 8.28 -0.45
C ARG A 82 -20.89 8.37 -1.36
N VAL A 83 -20.66 7.34 -2.18
CA VAL A 83 -19.51 7.27 -3.10
C VAL A 83 -19.60 8.36 -4.17
N LYS A 84 -20.80 8.60 -4.72
CA LYS A 84 -21.03 9.65 -5.73
C LYS A 84 -20.76 11.05 -5.17
N ASN A 85 -21.19 11.32 -3.94
CA ASN A 85 -20.98 12.60 -3.27
C ASN A 85 -19.51 12.79 -2.85
N PHE A 86 -18.84 11.72 -2.42
CA PHE A 86 -17.41 11.73 -2.13
C PHE A 86 -16.61 12.20 -3.35
N TYR A 87 -16.79 11.56 -4.51
CA TYR A 87 -16.03 11.90 -5.71
C TYR A 87 -16.39 13.29 -6.24
N ARG A 88 -17.66 13.70 -6.13
CA ARG A 88 -18.05 15.09 -6.44
C ARG A 88 -17.26 16.08 -5.58
N GLU A 89 -17.20 15.87 -4.27
CA GLU A 89 -16.47 16.74 -3.35
C GLU A 89 -14.96 16.76 -3.68
N GLN A 90 -14.37 15.60 -3.95
CA GLN A 90 -12.97 15.50 -4.36
C GLN A 90 -12.71 16.29 -5.65
N HIS A 91 -13.51 16.05 -6.69
CA HIS A 91 -13.35 16.72 -7.98
C HIS A 91 -13.55 18.23 -7.86
N GLU A 92 -14.47 18.72 -7.02
CA GLU A 92 -14.68 20.16 -6.82
C GLU A 92 -13.53 20.84 -6.07
N LYS A 93 -12.85 20.14 -5.16
CA LYS A 93 -11.89 20.75 -4.21
C LYS A 93 -10.42 20.51 -4.53
N GLN A 94 -10.09 19.48 -5.30
CA GLN A 94 -8.72 19.22 -5.75
C GLN A 94 -8.34 20.18 -6.88
N THR A 95 -7.75 21.31 -6.49
CA THR A 95 -7.23 22.36 -7.39
C THR A 95 -5.71 22.38 -7.38
N VAL A 96 -5.10 23.05 -8.36
CA VAL A 96 -3.66 23.36 -8.38
C VAL A 96 -3.25 24.07 -7.09
N ALA A 97 -4.02 25.08 -6.68
CA ALA A 97 -3.74 25.85 -5.47
C ALA A 97 -3.76 24.97 -4.22
N TYR A 98 -4.74 24.07 -4.11
CA TYR A 98 -4.81 23.12 -2.99
C TYR A 98 -3.61 22.16 -2.98
N ASN A 99 -3.28 21.62 -4.15
CA ASN A 99 -2.19 20.64 -4.30
C ASN A 99 -0.81 21.22 -3.98
N ILE A 100 -0.55 22.48 -4.35
CA ILE A 100 0.66 23.20 -3.96
C ILE A 100 0.71 23.38 -2.44
N LYS A 101 -0.40 23.81 -1.83
CA LYS A 101 -0.48 23.99 -0.37
C LYS A 101 -0.23 22.67 0.36
N ALA A 102 -0.93 21.60 0.00
CA ALA A 102 -0.82 20.31 0.68
C ALA A 102 0.61 19.74 0.61
N ARG A 103 1.28 19.85 -0.53
CA ARG A 103 2.69 19.43 -0.69
C ARG A 103 3.67 20.27 0.13
N ASN A 104 3.42 21.57 0.27
CA ASN A 104 4.23 22.43 1.14
C ASN A 104 4.00 22.08 2.62
N ASP A 105 2.75 21.88 3.03
CA ASP A 105 2.39 21.47 4.39
C ASP A 105 2.99 20.10 4.73
N PHE A 106 3.02 19.17 3.77
CA PHE A 106 3.68 17.87 3.92
C PHE A 106 5.17 18.04 4.28
N ARG A 107 5.91 18.82 3.48
CA ARG A 107 7.35 19.04 3.68
C ARG A 107 7.70 19.85 4.93
N SER A 108 6.73 20.60 5.47
CA SER A 108 6.98 21.52 6.59
C SER A 108 7.11 20.84 7.96
N LYS A 109 6.58 19.62 8.11
CA LYS A 109 6.52 18.94 9.41
C LYS A 109 6.36 17.41 9.30
N THR A 110 6.90 16.73 10.29
CA THR A 110 6.54 15.34 10.62
C THR A 110 5.24 15.35 11.45
N ARG A 111 4.27 14.53 11.07
CA ARG A 111 2.95 14.41 11.72
C ARG A 111 2.96 13.42 12.85
N ALA A 112 3.69 12.33 12.69
CA ALA A 112 3.85 11.32 13.72
C ALA A 112 5.15 10.55 13.59
N GLU A 113 5.61 9.97 14.70
CA GLU A 113 6.71 9.01 14.73
C GLU A 113 6.18 7.71 15.31
N MET A 114 6.11 6.67 14.48
CA MET A 114 5.64 5.33 14.88
C MET A 114 6.22 4.27 13.94
N THR A 115 6.25 3.03 14.38
CA THR A 115 6.61 1.88 13.54
C THR A 115 5.55 1.66 12.45
N VAL A 116 5.91 0.93 11.38
CA VAL A 116 4.95 0.56 10.32
C VAL A 116 3.80 -0.28 10.88
N TRP A 117 4.06 -1.15 11.86
CA TRP A 117 3.00 -1.96 12.46
C TRP A 117 2.03 -1.13 13.32
N GLU A 118 2.54 -0.18 14.11
CA GLU A 118 1.68 0.79 14.83
C GLU A 118 0.85 1.65 13.88
N ALA A 119 1.41 1.99 12.71
CA ALA A 119 0.69 2.67 11.63
C ALA A 119 -0.46 1.81 11.07
N ILE A 120 -0.24 0.52 10.84
CA ILE A 120 -1.28 -0.45 10.44
C ILE A 120 -2.38 -0.52 11.50
N GLU A 121 -2.01 -0.67 12.78
CA GLU A 121 -2.97 -0.75 13.90
C GLU A 121 -3.78 0.54 14.05
N LYS A 122 -3.15 1.72 13.84
CA LYS A 122 -3.84 3.01 13.84
C LYS A 122 -4.81 3.14 12.66
N LEU A 123 -4.38 2.76 11.46
CA LEU A 123 -5.21 2.81 10.26
C LEU A 123 -6.47 1.95 10.37
N ASN A 124 -6.40 0.85 11.12
CA ASN A 124 -7.53 -0.05 11.34
C ASN A 124 -8.78 0.61 11.95
N THR A 125 -8.64 1.82 12.50
CA THR A 125 -9.76 2.61 13.04
C THR A 125 -10.48 3.47 11.99
N LEU A 126 -9.99 3.50 10.74
CA LEU A 126 -10.58 4.25 9.63
C LEU A 126 -11.57 3.39 8.82
N ILE A 127 -12.69 4.00 8.40
CA ILE A 127 -13.60 3.45 7.39
C ILE A 127 -13.44 4.29 6.11
N ASP A 128 -13.10 3.66 4.99
CA ASP A 128 -12.95 4.31 3.68
C ASP A 128 -14.33 4.51 3.01
N GLU A 129 -14.72 5.76 2.78
CA GLU A 129 -16.03 6.11 2.20
C GLU A 129 -16.05 6.12 0.67
N SER A 130 -14.88 6.07 0.02
CA SER A 130 -14.73 6.12 -1.43
C SER A 130 -14.88 4.75 -2.11
N ASP A 131 -14.64 3.68 -1.35
CA ASP A 131 -14.65 2.31 -1.85
C ASP A 131 -16.09 1.80 -2.02
N PRO A 132 -16.52 1.41 -3.23
CA PRO A 132 -17.82 0.80 -3.46
C PRO A 132 -17.85 -0.71 -3.12
N ASP A 133 -16.69 -1.35 -2.99
CA ASP A 133 -16.54 -2.80 -3.03
C ASP A 133 -16.50 -3.45 -1.63
N THR A 134 -16.33 -2.69 -0.53
CA THR A 134 -16.13 -3.32 0.79
C THR A 134 -16.43 -2.45 2.03
N SER A 135 -16.66 -3.11 3.16
CA SER A 135 -16.69 -2.56 4.54
C SER A 135 -15.65 -3.23 5.45
N LEU A 136 -14.62 -3.84 4.87
CA LEU A 136 -13.55 -4.52 5.59
C LEU A 136 -12.79 -3.53 6.48
N SER A 137 -12.21 -4.07 7.55
CA SER A 137 -11.24 -3.31 8.32
C SER A 137 -9.98 -3.07 7.49
N GLN A 138 -9.28 -1.97 7.72
CA GLN A 138 -8.12 -1.62 6.89
C GLN A 138 -7.00 -2.65 7.05
N ILE A 139 -6.82 -3.25 8.23
CA ILE A 139 -5.79 -4.28 8.42
C ILE A 139 -6.08 -5.54 7.58
N GLU A 140 -7.35 -5.92 7.44
CA GLU A 140 -7.74 -7.07 6.61
C GLU A 140 -7.42 -6.82 5.15
N HIS A 141 -7.74 -5.63 4.61
CA HIS A 141 -7.43 -5.25 3.22
C HIS A 141 -5.92 -5.29 2.93
N LEU A 142 -5.11 -4.71 3.82
CA LEU A 142 -3.65 -4.72 3.69
C LEU A 142 -3.09 -6.16 3.68
N LEU A 143 -3.55 -7.00 4.62
CA LEU A 143 -3.11 -8.39 4.71
C LEU A 143 -3.63 -9.25 3.55
N GLN A 144 -4.85 -9.04 3.06
CA GLN A 144 -5.40 -9.75 1.90
C GLN A 144 -4.57 -9.45 0.64
N THR A 145 -4.22 -8.18 0.43
CA THR A 145 -3.39 -7.75 -0.68
C THR A 145 -2.01 -8.39 -0.58
N ALA A 146 -1.36 -8.30 0.59
CA ALA A 146 -0.03 -8.86 0.81
C ALA A 146 0.00 -10.40 0.68
N GLU A 147 -0.98 -11.10 1.25
CA GLU A 147 -1.07 -12.56 1.14
C GLU A 147 -1.42 -13.02 -0.27
N ALA A 148 -2.19 -12.25 -1.06
CA ALA A 148 -2.43 -12.57 -2.46
C ALA A 148 -1.13 -12.50 -3.28
N ILE A 149 -0.31 -11.48 -3.03
CA ILE A 149 1.02 -11.33 -3.63
C ILE A 149 1.96 -12.46 -3.19
N ARG A 150 1.92 -12.84 -1.90
CA ARG A 150 2.73 -13.93 -1.34
C ARG A 150 2.33 -15.30 -1.90
N ARG A 151 1.02 -15.57 -2.04
CA ARG A 151 0.48 -16.82 -2.63
C ARG A 151 0.91 -17.00 -4.10
N ASP A 152 0.99 -15.91 -4.84
CA ASP A 152 1.49 -15.92 -6.22
C ASP A 152 3.04 -16.02 -6.32
N GLY A 153 3.74 -16.10 -5.18
CA GLY A 153 5.19 -16.27 -5.12
C GLY A 153 5.97 -15.01 -5.52
N LYS A 154 5.35 -13.84 -5.47
CA LYS A 154 6.01 -12.58 -5.86
C LYS A 154 7.11 -12.18 -4.86
N PRO A 155 8.08 -11.34 -5.28
CA PRO A 155 9.20 -10.96 -4.43
C PRO A 155 8.78 -10.33 -3.10
N ARG A 156 9.61 -10.51 -2.07
CA ARG A 156 9.34 -10.02 -0.71
C ARG A 156 9.01 -8.52 -0.65
N TRP A 157 9.76 -7.68 -1.37
CA TRP A 157 9.47 -6.24 -1.44
C TRP A 157 8.08 -5.92 -2.00
N MET A 158 7.55 -6.75 -2.91
CA MET A 158 6.22 -6.54 -3.50
C MET A 158 5.12 -6.94 -2.51
N GLN A 159 5.37 -7.97 -1.69
CA GLN A 159 4.47 -8.33 -0.59
C GLN A 159 4.39 -7.21 0.44
N LEU A 160 5.53 -6.57 0.75
CA LEU A 160 5.56 -5.39 1.61
C LEU A 160 4.78 -4.24 0.98
N VAL A 161 4.95 -3.97 -0.31
CA VAL A 161 4.16 -2.95 -1.03
C VAL A 161 2.66 -3.24 -0.86
N GLY A 162 2.23 -4.49 -1.00
CA GLY A 162 0.86 -4.90 -0.70
C GLY A 162 0.43 -4.59 0.73
N LEU A 163 1.29 -4.85 1.71
CA LEU A 163 1.00 -4.57 3.12
C LEU A 163 0.90 -3.07 3.42
N ILE A 164 1.65 -2.21 2.72
CA ILE A 164 1.76 -0.80 3.10
C ILE A 164 1.05 0.18 2.17
N HIS A 165 0.65 -0.19 0.96
CA HIS A 165 0.21 0.74 -0.10
C HIS A 165 -0.81 1.79 0.36
N ASP A 166 -1.71 1.39 1.27
CA ASP A 166 -2.79 2.22 1.80
C ASP A 166 -2.45 2.96 3.11
N LEU A 167 -1.25 2.81 3.66
CA LEU A 167 -0.85 3.49 4.92
C LEU A 167 -0.81 5.01 4.79
N GLY A 168 -0.80 5.56 3.57
CA GLY A 168 -0.96 7.00 3.40
C GLY A 168 -2.32 7.52 3.85
N LYS A 169 -3.32 6.65 4.03
CA LYS A 169 -4.63 6.99 4.59
C LYS A 169 -4.56 7.50 6.03
N LEU A 170 -3.42 7.30 6.71
CA LEU A 170 -3.13 7.92 8.00
C LEU A 170 -3.24 9.45 7.98
N LEU A 171 -3.11 10.09 6.82
CA LEU A 171 -3.41 11.52 6.62
C LEU A 171 -4.74 11.95 7.26
N PHE A 172 -5.75 11.07 7.23
CA PHE A 172 -7.07 11.32 7.82
C PHE A 172 -7.00 11.67 9.31
N PHE A 173 -6.07 11.08 10.07
CA PHE A 173 -5.92 11.33 11.50
C PHE A 173 -5.09 12.59 11.82
N PHE A 174 -4.59 13.29 10.79
CA PHE A 174 -3.66 14.40 10.95
C PHE A 174 -4.26 15.71 10.42
N ASP A 175 -3.86 16.12 9.21
CA ASP A 175 -4.17 17.44 8.65
C ASP A 175 -5.24 17.41 7.56
N ALA A 176 -5.81 16.23 7.28
CA ALA A 176 -6.80 16.07 6.22
C ALA A 176 -8.01 16.97 6.47
N ARG A 177 -8.56 17.53 5.38
CA ARG A 177 -9.77 18.36 5.43
C ARG A 177 -11.05 17.54 5.25
N GLY A 178 -10.93 16.29 4.86
CA GLY A 178 -11.98 15.29 4.76
C GLY A 178 -11.40 13.97 4.30
N GLN A 179 -12.23 13.05 3.83
CA GLN A 179 -11.70 11.87 3.11
C GLN A 179 -11.31 12.22 1.67
N TRP A 180 -11.90 13.28 1.08
CA TRP A 180 -11.71 13.68 -0.32
C TRP A 180 -10.26 14.09 -0.65
N ASP A 181 -9.45 14.47 0.34
CA ASP A 181 -8.02 14.76 0.21
C ASP A 181 -7.12 13.66 0.77
N VAL A 182 -7.67 12.44 0.90
CA VAL A 182 -6.96 11.26 1.41
C VAL A 182 -7.14 10.06 0.48
N VAL A 183 -8.37 9.65 0.20
CA VAL A 183 -8.69 8.39 -0.51
C VAL A 183 -9.22 8.65 -1.93
N GLY A 184 -9.53 7.58 -2.67
CA GLY A 184 -10.18 7.62 -3.97
C GLY A 184 -9.21 7.72 -5.17
N ASP A 185 -9.76 7.47 -6.36
CA ASP A 185 -9.04 7.58 -7.63
C ASP A 185 -8.36 8.95 -7.78
N THR A 186 -7.11 8.96 -8.24
CA THR A 186 -6.33 10.18 -8.46
C THR A 186 -6.37 10.63 -9.92
N PHE A 187 -6.12 11.93 -10.12
CA PHE A 187 -6.07 12.56 -11.45
C PHE A 187 -5.09 13.74 -11.45
N PRO A 188 -4.50 14.13 -12.59
CA PRO A 188 -3.67 15.32 -12.69
C PRO A 188 -4.47 16.60 -12.45
N VAL A 189 -3.95 17.50 -11.64
CA VAL A 189 -4.44 18.88 -11.56
C VAL A 189 -3.59 19.81 -12.42
N GLY A 190 -4.18 20.89 -12.95
CA GLY A 190 -3.45 21.89 -13.75
C GLY A 190 -3.42 21.64 -15.26
N CYS A 191 -4.23 20.70 -15.75
CA CYS A 191 -4.58 20.50 -17.15
C CYS A 191 -6.03 20.02 -17.25
N ASP A 192 -6.57 19.92 -18.47
CA ASP A 192 -7.92 19.45 -18.70
C ASP A 192 -8.17 18.07 -18.07
N PHE A 193 -9.39 17.88 -17.56
CA PHE A 193 -9.80 16.65 -16.88
C PHE A 193 -10.30 15.64 -17.91
N ASP A 194 -9.60 14.52 -18.06
CA ASP A 194 -9.94 13.49 -19.05
C ASP A 194 -11.28 12.84 -18.71
N LYS A 195 -12.10 12.62 -19.74
CA LYS A 195 -13.45 12.02 -19.62
C LYS A 195 -13.45 10.59 -19.07
N ARG A 196 -12.28 9.95 -19.00
CA ARG A 196 -12.09 8.61 -18.40
C ARG A 196 -11.94 8.64 -16.88
N ILE A 197 -11.81 9.82 -16.27
CA ILE A 197 -11.99 9.97 -14.82
C ILE A 197 -13.45 9.64 -14.49
N ILE A 198 -13.68 8.96 -13.37
CA ILE A 198 -15.02 8.61 -12.92
C ILE A 198 -15.86 9.86 -12.66
N TYR A 199 -17.16 9.79 -12.96
CA TYR A 199 -18.10 10.91 -12.86
C TYR A 199 -17.58 12.25 -13.43
N PRO A 200 -17.15 12.31 -14.71
CA PRO A 200 -16.46 13.48 -15.26
C PRO A 200 -17.31 14.76 -15.22
N ASP A 201 -18.64 14.64 -15.23
CA ASP A 201 -19.57 15.79 -15.12
C ASP A 201 -19.46 16.56 -13.78
N THR A 202 -18.89 15.95 -12.74
CA THR A 202 -18.76 16.58 -11.42
C THR A 202 -17.65 17.62 -11.37
N PHE A 203 -16.70 17.62 -12.33
CA PHE A 203 -15.66 18.65 -12.42
C PHE A 203 -16.19 20.05 -12.74
N LYS A 204 -17.44 20.19 -13.22
CA LYS A 204 -18.06 21.51 -13.48
C LYS A 204 -18.09 22.43 -12.25
N GLY A 205 -18.02 21.87 -11.03
CA GLY A 205 -17.94 22.64 -9.80
C GLY A 205 -16.50 23.01 -9.37
N ASN A 206 -15.47 22.49 -10.06
CA ASN A 206 -14.07 22.81 -9.79
C ASN A 206 -13.70 24.17 -10.41
N PRO A 207 -13.13 25.11 -9.65
CA PRO A 207 -12.72 26.42 -10.19
C PRO A 207 -11.62 26.33 -11.26
N ASP A 208 -10.86 25.22 -11.33
CA ASP A 208 -9.84 25.00 -12.34
C ASP A 208 -10.43 24.48 -13.67
N TYR A 209 -11.70 24.04 -13.72
CA TYR A 209 -12.32 23.40 -14.89
C TYR A 209 -12.39 24.29 -16.14
N GLU A 210 -12.82 25.55 -15.99
CA GLU A 210 -12.87 26.53 -17.08
C GLU A 210 -11.75 27.59 -16.95
N HIS A 211 -10.69 27.28 -16.20
CA HIS A 211 -9.59 28.21 -16.00
C HIS A 211 -8.81 28.42 -17.30
N GLU A 212 -8.45 29.66 -17.63
CA GLU A 212 -7.80 30.02 -18.90
C GLU A 212 -6.48 29.27 -19.18
N ILE A 213 -5.81 28.82 -18.13
CA ILE A 213 -4.61 27.98 -18.21
C ILE A 213 -4.93 26.51 -18.01
N TYR A 214 -5.67 26.14 -16.96
CA TYR A 214 -5.79 24.72 -16.56
C TYR A 214 -6.85 23.97 -17.37
N GLY A 215 -7.78 24.66 -18.04
CA GLY A 215 -8.75 24.04 -18.94
C GLY A 215 -8.19 23.70 -20.32
N ASP A 216 -6.92 24.02 -20.60
CA ASP A 216 -6.22 23.55 -21.80
C ASP A 216 -5.76 22.09 -21.65
N GLU A 217 -5.65 21.37 -22.78
CA GLU A 217 -5.25 19.95 -22.81
C GLU A 217 -3.96 19.68 -22.02
N TYR A 218 -2.98 20.58 -22.11
CA TYR A 218 -1.70 20.43 -21.41
C TYR A 218 -1.56 21.35 -20.20
N GLY A 219 -2.29 22.46 -20.18
CA GLY A 219 -2.29 23.44 -19.09
C GLY A 219 -0.88 23.85 -18.65
N ILE A 220 -0.48 23.50 -17.43
CA ILE A 220 0.86 23.82 -16.89
C ILE A 220 1.97 22.83 -17.28
N TYR A 221 1.63 21.75 -17.98
CA TYR A 221 2.56 20.67 -18.33
C TYR A 221 3.03 20.75 -19.77
N THR A 222 4.01 19.91 -20.10
CA THR A 222 4.48 19.70 -21.47
C THR A 222 4.41 18.22 -21.84
N PRO A 223 4.14 17.87 -23.10
CA PRO A 223 4.19 16.48 -23.54
C PRO A 223 5.54 15.82 -23.24
N GLY A 224 5.49 14.62 -22.66
CA GLY A 224 6.67 13.86 -22.25
C GLY A 224 7.40 14.40 -21.01
N CYS A 225 6.78 15.31 -20.23
CA CYS A 225 7.38 15.85 -19.01
C CYS A 225 7.71 14.78 -17.96
N GLY A 226 7.05 13.63 -18.00
CA GLY A 226 7.21 12.54 -17.08
C GLY A 226 6.31 12.68 -15.85
N LEU A 227 5.73 11.57 -15.38
CA LEU A 227 4.79 11.59 -14.25
C LEU A 227 5.43 12.07 -12.94
N ASP A 228 6.76 11.96 -12.81
CA ASP A 228 7.49 12.53 -11.67
C ASP A 228 7.34 14.06 -11.56
N ASN A 229 7.00 14.73 -12.67
CA ASN A 229 6.78 16.18 -12.76
C ASN A 229 5.29 16.58 -12.81
N VAL A 230 4.37 15.61 -12.67
CA VAL A 230 2.93 15.86 -12.69
C VAL A 230 2.41 15.96 -11.25
N MET A 231 1.60 16.98 -10.98
CA MET A 231 0.85 17.05 -9.73
C MET A 231 -0.43 16.23 -9.88
N LEU A 232 -0.42 15.01 -9.35
CA LEU A 232 -1.65 14.27 -9.09
C LEU A 232 -2.38 14.88 -7.89
N SER A 233 -3.72 14.80 -7.91
CA SER A 233 -4.59 15.15 -6.80
C SER A 233 -4.05 14.57 -5.49
N TRP A 234 -3.98 15.40 -4.46
CA TRP A 234 -3.34 15.05 -3.19
C TRP A 234 -4.11 13.95 -2.46
N GLY A 235 -3.41 12.96 -1.95
CA GLY A 235 -3.98 11.82 -1.23
C GLY A 235 -2.91 10.87 -0.70
N HIS A 236 -3.36 9.67 -0.30
CA HIS A 236 -2.56 8.63 0.33
C HIS A 236 -1.38 8.16 -0.54
N ASP A 237 -1.56 8.03 -1.87
CA ASP A 237 -0.50 7.64 -2.81
C ASP A 237 0.75 8.53 -2.69
N GLU A 238 0.59 9.84 -2.93
CA GLU A 238 1.70 10.80 -2.96
C GLU A 238 2.34 10.96 -1.58
N TYR A 239 1.51 10.94 -0.52
CA TYR A 239 1.98 11.03 0.86
C TYR A 239 2.85 9.83 1.24
N LEU A 240 2.35 8.61 1.00
CA LEU A 240 3.11 7.41 1.33
C LEU A 240 4.34 7.26 0.44
N TYR A 241 4.24 7.61 -0.85
CA TYR A 241 5.38 7.58 -1.76
C TYR A 241 6.57 8.37 -1.20
N HIS A 242 6.34 9.60 -0.73
CA HIS A 242 7.42 10.42 -0.18
C HIS A 242 8.03 9.79 1.08
N ILE A 243 7.20 9.26 1.99
CA ILE A 243 7.67 8.59 3.21
C ILE A 243 8.50 7.35 2.86
N ALA A 244 7.97 6.46 2.01
CA ALA A 244 8.61 5.22 1.61
C ALA A 244 9.91 5.49 0.83
N LYS A 245 9.91 6.46 -0.08
CA LYS A 245 11.10 6.83 -0.86
C LYS A 245 12.25 7.33 0.02
N GLU A 246 11.95 8.05 1.08
CA GLU A 246 12.97 8.63 1.96
C GLU A 246 13.46 7.67 3.04
N GLN A 247 12.62 6.71 3.46
CA GLN A 247 12.86 5.92 4.68
C GLN A 247 12.85 4.40 4.49
N SER A 248 12.67 3.92 3.25
CA SER A 248 12.71 2.49 2.92
C SER A 248 13.75 2.17 1.84
N THR A 249 13.94 0.87 1.58
CA THR A 249 14.78 0.35 0.50
C THR A 249 13.96 -0.30 -0.63
N ILE A 250 12.67 0.06 -0.72
CA ILE A 250 11.76 -0.42 -1.77
C ILE A 250 12.27 0.05 -3.15
N PRO A 251 12.29 -0.84 -4.18
CA PRO A 251 12.75 -0.48 -5.51
C PRO A 251 11.81 0.49 -6.24
N ASP A 252 12.28 1.09 -7.34
CA ASP A 252 11.53 2.07 -8.13
C ASP A 252 10.15 1.54 -8.57
N GLU A 253 10.06 0.27 -8.96
CA GLU A 253 8.79 -0.38 -9.32
C GLU A 253 7.81 -0.39 -8.16
N GLY A 254 8.27 -0.74 -6.95
CA GLY A 254 7.42 -0.74 -5.75
C GLY A 254 7.00 0.66 -5.32
N LEU A 255 7.89 1.64 -5.44
CA LEU A 255 7.54 3.05 -5.19
C LEU A 255 6.52 3.57 -6.21
N ALA A 256 6.60 3.13 -7.47
CA ALA A 256 5.62 3.47 -8.49
C ALA A 256 4.26 2.80 -8.25
N MET A 257 4.24 1.54 -7.80
CA MET A 257 3.01 0.86 -7.36
C MET A 257 2.34 1.69 -6.25
N ILE A 258 3.08 2.12 -5.22
CA ILE A 258 2.53 2.98 -4.15
C ILE A 258 2.01 4.31 -4.71
N ARG A 259 2.81 5.00 -5.52
CA ARG A 259 2.50 6.38 -5.96
C ARG A 259 1.35 6.49 -6.95
N TYR A 260 1.07 5.42 -7.71
CA TYR A 260 0.17 5.50 -8.86
C TYR A 260 -0.93 4.43 -8.84
N HIS A 261 -1.08 3.63 -7.78
CA HIS A 261 -2.13 2.60 -7.72
C HIS A 261 -3.55 3.17 -7.73
N SER A 262 -3.75 4.42 -7.29
CA SER A 262 -5.05 5.09 -7.39
C SER A 262 -5.23 5.82 -8.73
N PHE A 263 -4.22 5.86 -9.62
CA PHE A 263 -4.29 6.63 -10.87
C PHE A 263 -5.00 5.84 -11.99
N TYR A 264 -6.22 5.37 -11.73
CA TYR A 264 -7.02 4.53 -12.61
C TYR A 264 -7.24 5.07 -14.03
N PRO A 265 -7.46 6.39 -14.24
CA PRO A 265 -7.51 6.95 -15.58
C PRO A 265 -6.28 6.55 -16.41
N TRP A 266 -5.09 6.53 -15.82
CA TRP A 266 -3.85 6.18 -16.49
C TRP A 266 -3.65 4.66 -16.62
N HIS A 267 -3.53 3.93 -15.51
CA HIS A 267 -3.11 2.52 -15.58
C HIS A 267 -4.19 1.56 -16.08
N ASN A 268 -5.47 1.93 -15.95
CA ASN A 268 -6.59 1.09 -16.39
C ASN A 268 -7.24 1.59 -17.69
N ARG A 269 -7.41 2.91 -17.86
CA ARG A 269 -8.17 3.49 -19.00
C ARG A 269 -7.28 4.10 -20.09
N GLY A 270 -5.96 4.11 -19.92
CA GLY A 270 -5.00 4.61 -20.91
C GLY A 270 -5.07 6.12 -21.13
N ALA A 271 -5.54 6.88 -20.15
CA ALA A 271 -5.49 8.34 -20.14
C ALA A 271 -4.07 8.86 -19.90
N TYR A 272 -3.88 10.16 -20.18
CA TYR A 272 -2.65 10.88 -19.84
C TYR A 272 -1.34 10.31 -20.41
N GLN A 273 -1.41 9.51 -21.48
CA GLN A 273 -0.22 8.93 -22.13
C GLN A 273 0.74 9.98 -22.67
N TRP A 274 0.22 11.16 -23.03
CA TRP A 274 1.02 12.28 -23.53
C TRP A 274 1.97 12.84 -22.46
N MET A 275 1.70 12.63 -21.16
CA MET A 275 2.59 13.07 -20.07
C MET A 275 3.82 12.17 -19.92
N MET A 276 3.75 10.92 -20.40
CA MET A 276 4.71 9.87 -20.06
C MET A 276 6.07 10.04 -20.76
N ASN A 277 7.13 9.74 -20.02
CA ASN A 277 8.46 9.47 -20.57
C ASN A 277 8.76 7.95 -20.60
N GLU A 278 9.98 7.55 -20.98
CA GLU A 278 10.37 6.13 -21.05
C GLU A 278 10.37 5.41 -19.70
N LYS A 279 10.61 6.12 -18.59
CA LYS A 279 10.51 5.56 -17.24
C LYS A 279 9.06 5.21 -16.95
N ASP A 280 8.13 6.13 -17.23
CA ASP A 280 6.71 5.94 -16.93
C ASP A 280 6.10 4.76 -17.70
N LYS A 281 6.58 4.48 -18.92
CA LYS A 281 6.18 3.29 -19.67
C LYS A 281 6.52 1.99 -18.95
N LYS A 282 7.66 1.94 -18.25
CA LYS A 282 8.03 0.77 -17.42
C LYS A 282 7.23 0.74 -16.12
N MET A 283 7.07 1.89 -15.48
CA MET A 283 6.29 2.01 -14.25
C MET A 283 4.82 1.65 -14.47
N LEU A 284 4.26 1.94 -15.64
CA LEU A 284 2.90 1.53 -16.03
C LEU A 284 2.72 0.01 -15.95
N GLU A 285 3.70 -0.76 -16.43
CA GLU A 285 3.64 -2.22 -16.39
C GLU A 285 3.75 -2.74 -14.94
N ALA A 286 4.58 -2.11 -14.10
CA ALA A 286 4.68 -2.42 -12.68
C ALA A 286 3.34 -2.15 -11.94
N VAL A 287 2.73 -0.99 -12.16
CA VAL A 287 1.45 -0.61 -11.53
C VAL A 287 0.32 -1.53 -11.99
N LYS A 288 0.26 -1.87 -13.28
CA LYS A 288 -0.70 -2.86 -13.81
C LYS A 288 -0.49 -4.26 -13.23
N ALA A 289 0.74 -4.66 -12.92
CA ALA A 289 1.02 -5.93 -12.28
C ALA A 289 0.55 -5.96 -10.82
N PHE A 290 0.56 -4.82 -10.12
CA PHE A 290 0.08 -4.69 -8.76
C PHE A 290 -1.46 -4.62 -8.65
N ASN A 291 -2.11 -3.85 -9.54
CA ASN A 291 -3.54 -3.54 -9.45
C ASN A 291 -4.49 -4.73 -9.22
N PRO A 292 -4.30 -5.92 -9.83
CA PRO A 292 -5.16 -7.07 -9.54
C PRO A 292 -5.17 -7.43 -8.05
N TYR A 293 -4.02 -7.37 -7.37
CA TYR A 293 -3.87 -7.72 -5.96
C TYR A 293 -4.63 -6.75 -5.05
N ASP A 294 -4.46 -5.45 -5.22
CA ASP A 294 -5.24 -4.44 -4.49
C ASP A 294 -6.74 -4.61 -4.73
N LEU A 295 -7.15 -4.73 -6.00
CA LEU A 295 -8.57 -4.70 -6.33
C LEU A 295 -9.32 -5.99 -5.97
N TYR A 296 -8.79 -7.14 -6.39
CA TYR A 296 -9.54 -8.39 -6.36
C TYR A 296 -9.35 -9.15 -5.05
N SER A 297 -8.29 -8.93 -4.26
CA SER A 297 -8.06 -9.63 -2.99
C SER A 297 -9.11 -9.34 -1.91
N LYS A 298 -9.86 -8.24 -2.07
CA LYS A 298 -10.97 -7.82 -1.19
C LYS A 298 -12.06 -8.88 -0.99
N SER A 299 -12.14 -9.87 -1.88
CA SER A 299 -13.11 -10.98 -1.80
C SER A 299 -12.54 -12.26 -1.19
N ASP A 300 -11.29 -12.26 -0.72
CA ASP A 300 -10.65 -13.45 -0.15
C ASP A 300 -11.08 -13.69 1.31
N ASP A 301 -10.79 -14.90 1.80
CA ASP A 301 -10.97 -15.21 3.22
C ASP A 301 -10.15 -14.24 4.09
N MET A 302 -10.71 -13.87 5.26
CA MET A 302 -10.09 -12.88 6.14
C MET A 302 -8.83 -13.48 6.79
N PRO A 303 -7.63 -12.95 6.49
CA PRO A 303 -6.40 -13.41 7.12
C PRO A 303 -6.40 -13.05 8.61
N LYS A 304 -5.88 -13.94 9.46
CA LYS A 304 -5.75 -13.66 10.89
C LYS A 304 -4.46 -12.89 11.16
N ALA A 305 -4.59 -11.63 11.55
CA ALA A 305 -3.47 -10.73 11.77
C ALA A 305 -2.46 -11.29 12.78
N GLU A 306 -2.92 -11.98 13.83
CA GLU A 306 -2.08 -12.56 14.88
C GLU A 306 -1.16 -13.67 14.35
N GLU A 307 -1.61 -14.46 13.38
CA GLU A 307 -0.82 -15.55 12.80
C GLU A 307 0.21 -15.03 11.78
N LEU A 308 -0.04 -13.86 11.18
CA LEU A 308 0.81 -13.26 10.14
C LEU A 308 1.75 -12.17 10.65
N LYS A 309 1.52 -11.67 11.88
CA LYS A 309 2.25 -10.53 12.44
C LYS A 309 3.75 -10.71 12.43
N ASP A 310 4.26 -11.86 12.87
CA ASP A 310 5.71 -12.10 12.96
C ASP A 310 6.38 -12.07 11.58
N TYR A 311 5.74 -12.69 10.58
CA TYR A 311 6.22 -12.69 9.19
C TYR A 311 6.31 -11.27 8.62
N TYR A 312 5.24 -10.49 8.76
CA TYR A 312 5.20 -9.15 8.20
C TYR A 312 6.03 -8.14 9.01
N GLN A 313 6.22 -8.36 10.31
CA GLN A 313 7.14 -7.56 11.11
C GLN A 313 8.59 -7.78 10.68
N GLU A 314 9.00 -9.02 10.41
CA GLU A 314 10.31 -9.32 9.82
C GLU A 314 10.47 -8.64 8.46
N LEU A 315 9.44 -8.72 7.61
CA LEU A 315 9.44 -8.11 6.29
C LEU A 315 9.53 -6.57 6.36
N ILE A 316 8.84 -5.94 7.30
CA ILE A 316 8.96 -4.50 7.57
C ILE A 316 10.39 -4.16 7.97
N ASP A 317 10.98 -4.89 8.92
CA ASP A 317 12.33 -4.66 9.43
C ASP A 317 13.40 -4.85 8.32
N GLU A 318 13.14 -5.70 7.32
CA GLU A 318 14.01 -5.89 6.15
C GLU A 318 14.10 -4.63 5.27
N TYR A 319 12.98 -3.95 5.02
CA TYR A 319 12.92 -2.85 4.05
C TYR A 319 12.86 -1.45 4.65
N PHE A 320 12.55 -1.32 5.95
CA PHE A 320 12.63 -0.06 6.70
C PHE A 320 13.80 -0.13 7.70
N PRO A 321 15.00 0.38 7.34
CA PRO A 321 16.19 0.26 8.18
C PRO A 321 16.06 0.91 9.56
N ASN A 322 15.19 1.92 9.67
CA ASN A 322 14.83 2.56 10.93
C ASN A 322 13.47 2.03 11.39
N LYS A 323 13.43 1.44 12.60
CA LYS A 323 12.18 0.92 13.17
C LYS A 323 11.08 1.97 13.30
N VAL A 324 11.47 3.18 13.68
CA VAL A 324 10.54 4.32 13.80
C VAL A 324 10.57 5.09 12.49
N VAL A 325 9.39 5.20 11.86
CA VAL A 325 9.19 5.97 10.63
C VAL A 325 8.60 7.33 10.97
N LYS A 326 9.06 8.36 10.26
CA LYS A 326 8.52 9.72 10.33
C LYS A 326 7.41 9.85 9.30
N TRP A 327 6.17 9.87 9.75
CA TRP A 327 4.96 9.98 8.94
C TRP A 327 4.60 11.44 8.68
#